data_AF-A0A815MKK5-F1
#
_entry.id   AF-A0A815MKK5-F1
#
_cell.length_a   1.000
_cell.length_b   1.000
_cell.length_c   1.000
_cell.angle_alpha   90.00
_cell.angle_beta   90.00
_cell.angle_gamma   90.00
#
_symmetry.space_group_name_H-M   'P 1'
#
loop_
_entity.id
_entity.type
_entity.pdbx_description
1 polymer ?
#
loop_
_entity_poly.entity_id
_entity_poly.type
_entity_poly.pdbx_seq_one_letter_code
_entity_poly.pdbx_strand_id
1 'polypeptide(L)'
;MLRNLFRERAQARRFTIKNEQIFVPFRLTPEAHQEIASGMLNGKTPVFHERHMYFIDFNSLNYPQPVYSNIIRDPMRRVASRILLGT
;
A
#
# COMPACT_ATOMS: atom_id res chain seq x y z
N MET A 1 -4.13 1.38 14.96
CA MET A 1 -4.95 2.60 15.23
C MET A 1 -5.30 3.33 13.94
N LEU A 2 -4.35 3.85 13.16
CA LEU A 2 -4.65 4.65 11.96
C LEU A 2 -5.32 3.86 10.82
N ARG A 3 -4.92 2.59 10.61
CA ARG A 3 -5.58 1.69 9.65
C ARG A 3 -7.09 1.57 9.89
N ASN A 4 -7.48 1.38 11.15
CA ASN A 4 -8.89 1.19 11.51
C ASN A 4 -9.68 2.48 11.28
N LEU A 5 -9.10 3.65 11.58
CA LEU A 5 -9.69 4.95 11.28
C LEU A 5 -9.93 5.14 9.78
N PHE A 6 -8.94 4.84 8.93
CA PHE A 6 -9.12 4.92 7.48
C PHE A 6 -10.18 3.95 7.00
N ARG A 7 -10.21 2.73 7.54
CA ARG A 7 -11.22 1.72 7.18
C ARG A 7 -12.63 2.17 7.52
N GLU A 8 -12.85 2.66 8.74
CA GLU A 8 -14.15 3.17 9.20
C GLU A 8 -14.63 4.34 8.33
N ARG A 9 -13.75 5.32 8.07
CA ARG A 9 -14.09 6.49 7.27
C ARG A 9 -14.29 6.16 5.79
N ALA A 10 -13.50 5.25 5.23
CA ALA A 10 -13.62 4.78 3.86
C ALA A 10 -14.95 4.05 3.64
N GLN A 11 -15.35 3.16 4.56
CA GLN A 11 -16.66 2.51 4.52
C GLN A 11 -17.81 3.53 4.60
N ALA A 12 -17.72 4.49 5.53
CA ALA A 12 -18.73 5.55 5.67
C ALA A 12 -18.88 6.42 4.41
N ARG A 13 -17.82 6.52 3.59
CA ARG A 13 -17.80 7.31 2.33
C ARG A 13 -17.90 6.47 1.06
N ARG A 14 -18.28 5.18 1.17
CA ARG A 14 -18.45 4.24 0.03
C ARG A 14 -17.20 3.99 -0.80
N PHE A 15 -16.02 4.02 -0.18
CA PHE A 15 -14.78 3.62 -0.84
C PHE A 15 -14.69 2.09 -0.89
N THR A 16 -14.15 1.56 -1.99
CA THR A 16 -13.75 0.15 -2.05
C THR A 16 -12.40 -0.02 -1.34
N ILE A 17 -12.31 -0.94 -0.38
CA ILE A 17 -11.06 -1.18 0.37
C ILE A 17 -10.45 -2.50 -0.11
N LYS A 18 -9.25 -2.44 -0.67
CA LYS A 18 -8.49 -3.62 -1.11
C LYS A 18 -7.25 -3.78 -0.21
N ASN A 19 -7.26 -4.87 0.57
CA ASN A 19 -6.15 -5.25 1.43
C ASN A 19 -5.47 -6.48 0.82
N GLU A 20 -4.28 -6.29 0.28
CA GLU A 20 -3.50 -7.39 -0.30
C GLU A 20 -2.23 -7.54 0.53
N GLN A 21 -2.25 -8.49 1.46
CA GLN A 21 -1.12 -8.86 2.31
C GLN A 21 -0.09 -9.71 1.57
N ILE A 22 0.05 -9.53 0.26
CA ILE A 22 1.13 -10.18 -0.46
C ILE A 22 2.41 -9.49 0.01
N PHE A 23 3.23 -10.21 0.77
CA PHE A 23 4.57 -9.77 1.15
C PHE A 23 5.42 -9.85 -0.10
N VAL A 24 5.33 -8.80 -0.90
CA VAL A 24 6.06 -8.73 -2.14
C VAL A 24 7.54 -8.54 -1.79
N PRO A 25 8.46 -9.35 -2.36
CA PRO A 25 9.88 -9.25 -2.05
C PRO A 25 10.39 -7.82 -2.25
N PHE A 26 11.40 -7.46 -1.46
CA PHE A 26 11.99 -6.12 -1.39
C PHE A 26 12.50 -5.56 -2.75
N ARG A 27 12.57 -6.40 -3.79
CA ARG A 27 12.79 -5.98 -5.17
C ARG A 27 11.76 -6.67 -6.05
N LEU A 28 10.98 -5.84 -6.72
CA LEU A 28 10.08 -6.25 -7.78
C LEU A 28 10.79 -6.14 -9.13
N THR A 29 10.48 -7.06 -10.04
CA THR A 29 10.89 -6.91 -11.44
C THR A 29 10.04 -5.81 -12.10
N PRO A 30 10.52 -5.18 -13.19
CA PRO A 30 9.74 -4.17 -13.92
C PRO A 30 8.36 -4.68 -14.36
N GLU A 31 8.26 -5.95 -14.74
CA GLU A 31 7.01 -6.59 -15.15
C GLU A 31 6.02 -6.66 -13.99
N ALA A 32 6.50 -7.02 -12.79
CA ALA A 32 5.67 -7.05 -11.60
C ALA A 32 5.22 -5.65 -11.17
N HIS A 33 6.04 -4.61 -11.37
CA HIS A 33 5.59 -3.22 -11.16
C HIS A 33 4.42 -2.87 -12.09
N GLN A 34 4.46 -3.27 -13.35
CA GLN A 34 3.38 -3.03 -14.32
C GLN A 34 2.10 -3.80 -13.97
N GLU A 35 2.22 -5.07 -13.58
CA GLU A 35 1.08 -5.90 -13.19
C GLU A 35 0.37 -5.31 -11.96
N ILE A 36 1.14 -4.90 -10.94
CA ILE A 36 0.58 -4.30 -9.73
C ILE A 36 -0.05 -2.95 -10.04
N ALA A 37 0.63 -2.07 -10.81
CA ALA A 37 0.11 -0.76 -11.14
C ALA A 37 -1.20 -0.84 -11.94
N SER A 38 -1.24 -1.69 -12.96
CA SER A 38 -2.45 -1.92 -13.76
C SER A 38 -3.58 -2.53 -12.91
N GLY A 39 -3.28 -3.49 -12.04
CA GLY A 39 -4.26 -4.09 -11.12
C GLY A 39 -4.82 -3.13 -10.08
N MET A 40 -4.02 -2.16 -9.61
CA MET A 40 -4.47 -1.11 -8.68
C MET A 40 -5.43 -0.13 -9.36
N LEU A 41 -5.16 0.23 -10.62
CA LEU A 41 -6.02 1.12 -11.39
C LEU A 41 -7.28 0.41 -11.91
N ASN A 42 -7.26 -0.92 -11.97
CA ASN A 42 -8.41 -1.71 -12.39
C ASN A 42 -9.42 -1.85 -11.24
N GLY A 43 -10.43 -0.98 -11.23
CA GLY A 43 -11.53 -1.01 -10.27
C GLY A 43 -12.39 0.26 -10.30
N LYS A 44 -13.52 0.22 -9.60
CA LYS A 44 -14.35 1.42 -9.40
C LYS A 44 -13.68 2.35 -8.39
N THR A 45 -13.48 3.59 -8.81
CA THR A 45 -13.07 4.68 -7.93
C THR A 45 -14.28 5.19 -7.12
N PRO A 46 -14.06 5.68 -5.88
CA PRO A 46 -12.78 5.77 -5.19
C PRO A 46 -12.40 4.46 -4.47
N VAL A 47 -11.11 4.11 -4.54
CA VAL A 47 -10.54 2.88 -3.95
C VAL A 47 -9.37 3.23 -3.03
N PHE A 48 -9.26 2.53 -1.90
CA PHE A 48 -8.15 2.63 -0.98
C PHE A 48 -7.36 1.31 -0.97
N HIS A 49 -6.09 1.38 -1.33
CA HIS A 49 -5.17 0.25 -1.33
C HIS A 49 -4.22 0.34 -0.14
N GLU A 50 -4.17 -0.72 0.66
CA GLU A 50 -3.17 -0.90 1.71
C GLU A 50 -2.28 -2.08 1.35
N ARG A 51 -0.98 -1.83 1.14
CA ARG A 51 0.01 -2.84 0.75
C ARG A 51 1.35 -2.66 1.47
N HIS A 52 2.03 -3.77 1.70
CA HIS A 52 3.39 -3.82 2.25
C HIS A 52 4.40 -4.01 1.12
N MET A 53 4.73 -2.94 0.40
CA MET A 53 5.67 -2.96 -0.71
C MET A 53 6.43 -1.64 -0.82
N TYR A 54 7.50 -1.63 -1.62
CA TYR A 54 8.16 -0.39 -2.00
C TYR A 54 7.27 0.48 -2.88
N PHE A 55 7.63 1.76 -2.95
CA PHE A 55 7.01 2.72 -3.85
C PHE A 55 7.14 2.25 -5.30
N ILE A 56 6.03 2.33 -6.04
CA ILE A 56 5.98 2.14 -7.49
C ILE A 56 5.79 3.52 -8.12
N ASP A 57 6.65 3.88 -9.06
CA ASP A 57 6.52 5.11 -9.84
C ASP A 57 5.57 4.88 -11.02
N PHE A 58 4.31 5.32 -10.86
CA PHE A 58 3.28 5.16 -11.89
C PHE A 58 3.56 6.01 -13.13
N ASN A 59 4.23 7.16 -12.98
CA ASN A 59 4.55 8.03 -14.10
C ASN A 59 5.56 7.36 -15.04
N SER A 60 6.57 6.69 -14.48
CA SER A 60 7.55 5.92 -15.26
C SER A 60 6.92 4.76 -16.06
N LEU A 61 5.72 4.34 -15.66
CA LEU A 61 4.94 3.27 -16.30
C LEU A 61 3.82 3.81 -17.20
N ASN A 62 3.79 5.13 -17.46
CA ASN A 62 2.74 5.81 -18.23
C ASN A 62 1.31 5.64 -17.64
N TYR A 63 1.21 5.48 -16.32
CA TYR A 63 -0.05 5.40 -15.59
C TYR A 63 -0.35 6.70 -14.81
N PRO A 64 -1.63 7.03 -14.57
CA PRO A 64 -1.98 8.15 -13.70
C PRO A 64 -1.51 7.88 -12.27
N GLN A 65 -0.82 8.85 -11.68
CA GLN A 65 -0.30 8.75 -10.32
C GLN A 65 -1.45 8.74 -9.29
N PRO A 66 -1.61 7.67 -8.49
CA PRO A 66 -2.57 7.68 -7.40
C PRO A 66 -2.07 8.55 -6.23
N VAL A 67 -2.99 8.96 -5.37
CA VAL A 67 -2.65 9.61 -4.09
C VAL A 67 -1.93 8.59 -3.21
N TYR A 68 -0.64 8.83 -2.97
CA TYR A 68 0.22 7.97 -2.15
C TYR A 68 0.42 8.57 -0.76
N SER A 69 0.35 7.73 0.27
CA SER A 69 0.66 8.13 1.64
C SER A 69 1.36 6.97 2.35
N ASN A 70 2.38 7.29 3.14
CA ASN A 70 3.14 6.32 3.92
C ASN A 70 3.39 6.85 5.34
N ILE A 71 3.56 5.95 6.30
CA ILE A 71 3.81 6.28 7.70
C ILE A 71 5.11 5.61 8.10
N ILE A 72 6.12 6.43 8.35
CA ILE A 72 7.41 5.98 8.84
C ILE A 72 7.45 6.13 10.37
N ARG A 73 8.15 5.22 11.02
CA ARG A 73 8.43 5.25 12.46
C ARG A 73 9.92 5.39 12.67
N ASP A 74 10.31 5.95 13.82
CA ASP A 74 11.68 5.91 14.30
C ASP A 74 12.32 4.51 14.10
N PRO A 75 13.49 4.43 13.44
CA PRO A 75 14.10 3.14 13.07
C PRO A 75 14.40 2.26 14.28
N MET A 76 14.89 2.84 15.38
CA MET A 76 15.25 2.09 16.58
C MET A 76 14.02 1.48 17.25
N ARG A 77 12.96 2.28 17.41
CA ARG A 77 11.67 1.79 17.93
C ARG A 77 11.04 0.74 17.01
N ARG A 78 11.23 0.85 15.70
CA ARG A 78 10.74 -0.16 14.74
C ARG A 78 11.47 -1.49 14.91
N VAL A 79 12.80 -1.48 15.00
CA VAL A 79 13.62 -2.69 15.18
C VAL A 79 13.31 -3.33 16.53
N ALA A 80 13.29 -2.55 17.61
CA ALA A 80 12.92 -3.04 18.94
C ALA A 80 11.53 -3.69 18.93
N SER A 81 10.53 -3.04 18.30
CA SER A 81 9.18 -3.60 18.15
C SER A 81 9.18 -4.91 17.37
N ARG A 82 10.00 -5.04 16.31
CA ARG A 82 10.10 -6.26 15.51
C ARG A 82 10.66 -7.42 16.33
N ILE A 83 11.74 -7.16 17.06
CA ILE A 83 12.40 -8.16 17.93
C ILE A 83 11.46 -8.61 19.06
N LEU A 84 10.79 -7.66 19.72
CA LEU A 84 9.92 -7.94 20.87
C LEU A 84 8.59 -8.60 20.49
N LEU A 85 8.09 -8.38 19.27
CA LEU A 85 6.81 -8.93 18.81
C LEU A 85 6.96 -10.21 17.96
N GLY A 86 8.18 -10.71 17.76
CA GLY A 86 8.42 -11.99 17.08
C GLY A 86 7.88 -12.07 15.65
N THR A 87 7.95 -10.98 14.88
CA THR A 87 7.53 -10.89 13.46
C THR A 87 8.69 -10.71 12.50
#